data_AF-A0A7S2SNX2-F1
#
_entry.id   AF-A0A7S2SNX2-F1
#
_cell.length_a   1.000
_cell.length_b   1.000
_cell.length_c   1.000
_cell.angle_alpha   90.00
_cell.angle_beta   90.00
_cell.angle_gamma   90.00
#
_symmetry.space_group_name_H-M   'P 1'
#
loop_
_entity.id
_entity.type
_entity.pdbx_description
1 polymer ?
#
loop_
_entity_poly.entity_id
_entity_poly.type
_entity_poly.pdbx_seq_one_letter_code
_entity_poly.pdbx_strand_id
1 'polypeptide(L)'
;PSHRMSAEDDALRQALEASLATFRQEQAQSVVLSSTHAKRRSELLSWMEPHPLVDGAVLQINTINQFHSVFGAMIRSFGAPSSICGFLAVANALLLARDLTAEQTPSLETATARLKDSSAVTPLVHQIMERIQTSRQRYMAEVGRLVSDCSSTEDPALS
;
A
#
# COMPACT_ATOMS: atom_id res chain seq x y z
N PRO A 1 -15.41 -36.45 34.23
CA PRO A 1 -14.34 -35.59 33.63
C PRO A 1 -14.34 -35.61 32.09
N SER A 2 -14.47 -36.77 31.45
CA SER A 2 -14.41 -36.93 29.98
C SER A 2 -15.56 -36.25 29.20
N HIS A 3 -16.75 -36.10 29.79
CA HIS A 3 -17.91 -35.52 29.10
C HIS A 3 -17.89 -33.98 28.98
N ARG A 4 -17.09 -33.28 29.82
CA ARG A 4 -16.92 -31.82 29.77
C ARG A 4 -15.90 -31.39 28.71
N MET A 5 -14.82 -32.16 28.53
CA MET A 5 -13.82 -31.88 27.47
C MET A 5 -14.44 -31.93 26.07
N SER A 6 -15.35 -32.89 25.80
CA SER A 6 -16.03 -32.98 24.50
C SER A 6 -16.89 -31.76 24.18
N ALA A 7 -17.55 -31.18 25.19
CA ALA A 7 -18.44 -30.02 24.99
C ALA A 7 -17.65 -28.72 24.75
N GLU A 8 -16.49 -28.58 25.39
CA GLU A 8 -15.59 -27.44 25.17
C GLU A 8 -14.92 -27.50 23.79
N ASP A 9 -14.53 -28.71 23.34
CA ASP A 9 -13.98 -28.92 21.99
C ASP A 9 -15.02 -28.65 20.89
N ASP A 10 -16.27 -29.06 21.09
CA ASP A 10 -17.37 -28.78 20.16
C ASP A 10 -17.69 -27.28 20.10
N ALA A 11 -17.69 -26.59 21.25
CA ALA A 11 -17.87 -25.14 21.30
C ALA A 11 -16.74 -24.39 20.60
N LEU A 12 -15.49 -24.85 20.76
CA LEU A 12 -14.33 -24.27 20.08
C LEU A 12 -14.41 -24.47 18.56
N ARG A 13 -14.83 -25.65 18.09
CA ARG A 13 -15.05 -25.90 16.65
C ARG A 13 -16.10 -24.98 16.07
N GLN A 14 -17.23 -24.83 16.75
CA GLN A 14 -18.31 -23.95 16.30
C GLN A 14 -17.87 -22.48 16.26
N ALA A 15 -17.11 -22.02 17.25
CA ALA A 15 -16.57 -20.66 17.27
C ALA A 15 -15.58 -20.40 16.12
N LEU A 16 -14.74 -21.39 15.78
CA LEU A 16 -13.82 -21.32 14.65
C LEU A 16 -14.55 -21.30 13.30
N GLU A 17 -15.57 -22.16 13.14
CA GLU A 17 -16.38 -22.20 11.92
C GLU A 17 -17.15 -20.88 11.72
N ALA A 18 -17.73 -20.32 12.78
CA ALA A 18 -18.39 -19.01 12.75
C ALA A 18 -17.42 -17.88 12.39
N SER A 19 -16.23 -17.86 12.99
CA SER A 19 -15.20 -16.85 12.70
C SER A 19 -14.71 -16.95 11.25
N LEU A 20 -14.56 -18.16 10.72
CA LEU A 20 -14.20 -18.38 9.31
C LEU A 20 -15.32 -17.96 8.35
N ALA A 21 -16.59 -18.17 8.70
CA ALA A 21 -17.72 -17.71 7.91
C ALA A 21 -17.79 -16.17 7.86
N THR A 22 -17.63 -15.50 9.00
CA THR A 22 -17.57 -14.04 9.08
C THR A 22 -16.38 -13.49 8.29
N PHE A 23 -15.19 -14.08 8.44
CA PHE A 23 -14.00 -13.66 7.68
C PHE A 23 -14.17 -13.81 6.17
N ARG A 24 -14.84 -14.88 5.70
CA ARG A 24 -15.17 -15.08 4.28
C ARG A 24 -16.18 -14.04 3.76
N GLN A 25 -17.15 -13.69 4.59
CA GLN A 25 -18.16 -12.68 4.26
C GLN A 25 -17.55 -11.26 4.24
N GLU A 26 -16.62 -10.97 5.14
CA GLU A 26 -15.89 -9.69 5.19
C GLU A 26 -14.87 -9.54 4.05
N GLN A 27 -14.18 -10.62 3.66
CA GLN A 27 -13.33 -10.62 2.47
C GLN A 27 -14.09 -10.31 1.17
N ALA A 28 -15.41 -10.52 1.17
CA ALA A 28 -16.29 -10.27 0.03
C ALA A 28 -17.07 -8.95 0.13
N GLN A 29 -16.68 -8.02 1.01
CA GLN A 29 -17.29 -6.69 1.06
C GLN A 29 -16.96 -5.90 -0.22
N SER A 30 -17.78 -6.07 -1.24
CA SER A 30 -17.91 -5.14 -2.34
C SER A 30 -18.69 -3.93 -1.85
N VAL A 31 -18.09 -2.75 -1.93
CA VAL A 31 -18.85 -1.52 -1.74
C VAL A 31 -19.47 -1.20 -3.09
N VAL A 32 -20.80 -1.38 -3.20
CA VAL A 32 -21.56 -0.92 -4.38
C VAL A 32 -21.63 0.60 -4.29
N LEU A 33 -20.83 1.28 -5.11
CA LEU A 33 -20.91 2.73 -5.24
C LEU A 33 -22.08 3.05 -6.17
N SER A 34 -23.26 3.23 -5.58
CA SER A 34 -24.41 3.78 -6.29
C SER A 34 -24.18 5.26 -6.62
N SER A 35 -24.47 5.64 -7.86
CA SER A 35 -24.46 7.04 -8.32
C SER A 35 -25.38 7.96 -7.50
N THR A 36 -26.31 7.40 -6.71
CA THR A 36 -27.19 8.15 -5.80
C THR A 36 -26.48 8.82 -4.61
N HIS A 37 -25.24 8.43 -4.28
CA HIS A 37 -24.54 8.91 -3.07
C HIS A 37 -23.15 9.52 -3.33
N ALA A 38 -22.72 9.64 -4.58
CA ALA A 38 -21.44 10.24 -4.93
C ALA A 38 -21.54 11.78 -4.94
N LYS A 39 -21.08 12.46 -3.87
CA LYS A 39 -20.74 13.90 -3.97
C LYS A 39 -19.48 14.04 -4.83
N ARG A 40 -19.55 14.85 -5.90
CA ARG A 40 -18.50 14.92 -6.93
C ARG A 40 -17.33 15.79 -6.51
N ARG A 41 -16.11 15.23 -6.52
CA ARG A 41 -14.85 16.01 -6.52
C ARG A 41 -14.68 16.81 -7.82
N SER A 42 -15.32 16.39 -8.91
CA SER A 42 -15.32 17.09 -10.20
C SER A 42 -16.14 18.40 -10.21
N GLU A 43 -16.95 18.66 -9.19
CA GLU A 43 -17.57 19.99 -8.99
C GLU A 43 -16.54 21.05 -8.56
N LEU A 44 -15.37 20.64 -8.06
CA LEU A 44 -14.26 21.52 -7.67
C LEU A 44 -13.17 21.68 -8.76
N LEU A 45 -13.25 20.93 -9.86
CA LEU A 45 -12.22 20.89 -10.90
C LEU A 45 -12.85 21.09 -12.28
N SER A 46 -13.07 22.35 -12.65
CA SER A 46 -13.81 22.79 -13.85
C SER A 46 -13.18 22.43 -15.21
N TRP A 47 -11.99 21.83 -15.22
CA TRP A 47 -11.20 21.54 -16.43
C TRP A 47 -11.18 20.06 -16.83
N MET A 48 -11.80 19.18 -16.05
CA MET A 48 -12.00 17.78 -16.45
C MET A 48 -13.37 17.64 -17.11
N GLU A 49 -13.39 17.20 -18.38
CA GLU A 49 -14.65 16.85 -19.02
C GLU A 49 -15.39 15.78 -18.19
N PRO A 50 -16.72 15.92 -18.03
CA PRO A 50 -17.50 14.98 -17.25
C PRO A 50 -17.51 13.60 -17.94
N HIS A 51 -16.67 12.69 -17.44
CA HIS A 51 -16.76 11.28 -17.83
C HIS A 51 -18.14 10.72 -17.43
N PRO A 52 -18.76 9.88 -18.29
CA PRO A 52 -20.05 9.28 -17.98
C PRO A 52 -19.95 8.49 -16.67
N LEU A 53 -20.91 8.70 -15.78
CA LEU A 53 -21.03 7.89 -14.57
C LEU A 53 -21.42 6.48 -14.99
N VAL A 54 -20.58 5.52 -14.66
CA VAL A 54 -20.85 4.10 -14.87
C VAL A 54 -21.07 3.49 -13.50
N ASP A 55 -22.22 2.85 -13.29
CA ASP A 55 -22.48 2.10 -12.06
C ASP A 55 -21.47 0.95 -11.96
N GLY A 56 -20.87 0.78 -10.78
CA GLY A 56 -19.82 -0.20 -10.57
C GLY A 56 -19.64 -0.59 -9.11
N ALA A 57 -18.93 -1.69 -8.89
CA ALA A 57 -18.53 -2.13 -7.55
C ALA A 57 -17.05 -1.82 -7.32
N VAL A 58 -16.75 -1.24 -6.16
CA VAL A 58 -15.35 -1.14 -5.70
C VAL A 58 -15.07 -2.36 -4.85
N LEU A 59 -14.10 -3.16 -5.31
CA LEU A 59 -13.60 -4.32 -4.59
C LEU A 59 -12.31 -3.95 -3.89
N GLN A 60 -12.27 -4.14 -2.57
CA GLN A 60 -11.03 -4.05 -1.82
C GLN A 60 -10.40 -5.44 -1.73
N ILE A 61 -9.22 -5.60 -2.33
CA ILE A 61 -8.50 -6.87 -2.33
C ILE A 61 -7.22 -6.72 -1.52
N ASN A 62 -7.11 -7.53 -0.46
CA ASN A 62 -5.87 -7.61 0.32
C ASN A 62 -4.80 -8.34 -0.51
N THR A 63 -3.66 -7.67 -0.73
CA THR A 63 -2.52 -8.22 -1.48
C THR A 63 -1.48 -8.79 -0.52
N ILE A 64 -0.48 -7.99 -0.14
CA ILE A 64 0.60 -8.41 0.77
C ILE A 64 0.49 -7.65 2.09
N ASN A 65 0.71 -8.38 3.18
CA ASN A 65 0.84 -7.80 4.52
C ASN A 65 2.17 -7.03 4.62
N GLN A 66 2.11 -5.72 4.89
CA GLN A 66 3.30 -4.88 5.05
C GLN A 66 4.21 -5.30 6.22
N PHE A 67 3.68 -6.07 7.17
CA PHE A 67 4.41 -6.62 8.31
C PHE A 67 4.95 -8.03 8.05
N HIS A 68 4.89 -8.51 6.80
CA HIS A 68 5.43 -9.81 6.44
C HIS A 68 6.95 -9.84 6.68
N SER A 69 7.44 -10.96 7.24
CA SER A 69 8.84 -11.11 7.68
C SER A 69 9.85 -10.90 6.55
N VAL A 70 9.47 -11.16 5.30
CA VAL A 70 10.28 -10.95 4.09
C VAL A 70 10.83 -9.52 3.99
N PHE A 71 10.08 -8.52 4.47
CA PHE A 71 10.51 -7.12 4.41
C PHE A 71 11.39 -6.72 5.59
N GLY A 72 11.44 -7.52 6.66
CA GLY A 72 12.10 -7.14 7.90
C GLY A 72 13.58 -6.81 7.74
N ALA A 73 14.32 -7.58 6.93
CA ALA A 73 15.72 -7.31 6.65
C ALA A 73 15.90 -6.00 5.86
N MET A 74 15.05 -5.77 4.86
CA MET A 74 15.07 -4.59 4.00
C MET A 74 14.71 -3.31 4.77
N ILE A 75 13.69 -3.36 5.62
CA ILE A 75 13.29 -2.24 6.49
C ILE A 75 14.47 -1.80 7.36
N ARG A 76 15.19 -2.77 7.95
CA ARG A 76 16.38 -2.49 8.75
C ARG A 76 17.54 -1.93 7.92
N SER A 77 17.81 -2.48 6.73
CA SER A 77 18.94 -2.03 5.91
C SER A 77 18.76 -0.59 5.40
N PHE A 78 17.54 -0.20 5.06
CA PHE A 78 17.24 1.15 4.58
C PHE A 78 16.91 2.16 5.69
N GLY A 79 16.83 1.71 6.96
CA GLY A 79 16.39 2.56 8.08
C GLY A 79 14.98 3.11 7.86
N ALA A 80 14.11 2.33 7.21
CA ALA A 80 12.74 2.71 6.90
C ALA A 80 11.82 2.49 8.12
N PRO A 81 10.68 3.20 8.20
CA PRO A 81 9.63 2.87 9.17
C PRO A 81 9.11 1.44 8.98
N SER A 82 8.60 0.83 10.05
CA SER A 82 8.00 -0.51 10.00
C SER A 82 6.76 -0.58 9.11
N SER A 83 6.04 0.53 8.96
CA SER A 83 4.90 0.66 8.05
C SER A 83 5.38 1.07 6.67
N ILE A 84 5.41 0.12 5.74
CA ILE A 84 5.94 0.30 4.37
C ILE A 84 4.85 0.39 3.30
N CYS A 85 3.60 0.65 3.68
CA CYS A 85 2.46 0.72 2.75
C CYS A 85 2.68 1.64 1.55
N GLY A 86 3.37 2.77 1.73
CA GLY A 86 3.70 3.67 0.61
C GLY A 86 4.62 3.02 -0.43
N PHE A 87 5.65 2.30 0.01
CA PHE A 87 6.56 1.57 -0.89
C PHE A 87 5.82 0.44 -1.61
N LEU A 88 4.96 -0.29 -0.90
CA LEU A 88 4.15 -1.37 -1.48
C LEU A 88 3.12 -0.85 -2.49
N ALA A 89 2.47 0.28 -2.20
CA ALA A 89 1.53 0.90 -3.13
C ALA A 89 2.19 1.27 -4.46
N VAL A 90 3.39 1.88 -4.40
CA VAL A 90 4.16 2.23 -5.59
C VAL A 90 4.66 0.97 -6.31
N ALA A 91 5.15 -0.04 -5.58
CA ALA A 91 5.60 -1.29 -6.17
C ALA A 91 4.47 -2.01 -6.93
N ASN A 92 3.28 -2.08 -6.31
CA ASN A 92 2.09 -2.69 -6.92
C ASN A 92 1.64 -1.91 -8.16
N ALA A 93 1.63 -0.57 -8.10
CA ALA A 93 1.31 0.25 -9.25
C ALA A 93 2.29 0.03 -10.42
N LEU A 94 3.60 -0.07 -10.13
CA LEU A 94 4.61 -0.37 -11.14
C LEU A 94 4.48 -1.77 -11.73
N LEU A 95 4.09 -2.78 -10.93
CA LEU A 95 3.79 -4.12 -11.44
C LEU A 95 2.61 -4.09 -12.40
N LEU A 96 1.50 -3.48 -11.98
CA LEU A 96 0.32 -3.38 -12.83
C LEU A 96 0.60 -2.58 -14.10
N ALA A 97 1.32 -1.47 -14.00
CA ALA A 97 1.66 -0.65 -15.17
C ALA A 97 2.52 -1.38 -16.21
N ARG A 98 3.30 -2.40 -15.80
CA ARG A 98 4.06 -3.24 -16.74
C ARG A 98 3.19 -4.24 -17.48
N ASP A 99 2.13 -4.71 -16.83
CA ASP A 99 1.22 -5.72 -17.37
C ASP A 99 0.03 -5.11 -18.11
N LEU A 100 -0.31 -3.87 -17.79
CA LEU A 100 -1.31 -3.08 -18.49
C LEU A 100 -0.70 -2.51 -19.77
N THR A 101 -1.00 -3.12 -20.89
CA THR A 101 -0.69 -2.57 -22.22
C THR A 101 -1.96 -1.99 -22.84
N ALA A 102 -1.81 -1.11 -23.84
CA ALA A 102 -2.97 -0.53 -24.54
C ALA A 102 -3.90 -1.57 -25.17
N GLU A 103 -3.38 -2.78 -25.42
CA GLU A 103 -4.07 -3.86 -26.11
C GLU A 103 -4.54 -4.98 -25.16
N GLN A 104 -3.97 -5.07 -23.95
CA GLN A 104 -4.24 -6.16 -23.02
C GLN A 104 -4.35 -5.66 -21.58
N THR A 105 -5.52 -5.90 -20.99
CA THR A 105 -5.75 -5.75 -19.55
C THR A 105 -5.75 -7.14 -18.94
N PRO A 106 -4.87 -7.44 -17.96
CA PRO A 106 -4.87 -8.75 -17.30
C PRO A 106 -6.18 -8.96 -16.55
N SER A 107 -6.61 -10.22 -16.43
CA SER A 107 -7.77 -10.55 -15.59
C SER A 107 -7.51 -10.14 -14.15
N LEU A 108 -8.59 -9.83 -13.41
CA LEU A 108 -8.51 -9.43 -12.00
C LEU A 108 -7.80 -10.50 -11.15
N GLU A 109 -8.03 -11.77 -11.44
CA GLU A 109 -7.41 -12.91 -10.75
C GLU A 109 -5.91 -12.94 -11.02
N THR A 110 -5.50 -12.73 -12.26
CA THR A 110 -4.09 -12.72 -12.67
C THR A 110 -3.35 -11.56 -12.02
N ALA A 111 -3.93 -10.36 -12.07
CA ALA A 111 -3.39 -9.18 -11.41
C ALA A 111 -3.27 -9.42 -9.89
N THR A 112 -4.32 -9.94 -9.25
CA THR A 112 -4.35 -10.22 -7.81
C THR A 112 -3.30 -11.25 -7.40
N ALA A 113 -3.18 -12.35 -8.14
CA ALA A 113 -2.19 -13.40 -7.87
C ALA A 113 -0.77 -12.82 -7.90
N ARG A 114 -0.48 -11.96 -8.87
CA ARG A 114 0.82 -11.32 -9.01
C ARG A 114 1.11 -10.29 -7.92
N LEU A 115 0.11 -9.50 -7.52
CA LEU A 115 0.26 -8.56 -6.41
C LEU A 115 0.41 -9.24 -5.04
N LYS A 116 -0.05 -10.49 -4.91
CA LYS A 116 0.15 -11.33 -3.71
C LYS A 116 1.50 -12.05 -3.69
N ASP A 117 2.18 -12.14 -4.83
CA ASP A 117 3.47 -12.79 -4.95
C ASP A 117 4.59 -11.89 -4.40
N SER A 118 5.06 -12.23 -3.21
CA SER A 118 6.18 -11.52 -2.57
C SER A 118 7.46 -11.53 -3.41
N SER A 119 7.70 -12.55 -4.23
CA SER A 119 8.92 -12.63 -5.06
C SER A 119 8.89 -11.61 -6.20
N ALA A 120 7.70 -11.30 -6.73
CA ALA A 120 7.50 -10.26 -7.73
C ALA A 120 7.54 -8.84 -7.12
N VAL A 121 6.97 -8.66 -5.92
CA VAL A 121 6.84 -7.34 -5.27
C VAL A 121 8.14 -6.89 -4.61
N THR A 122 8.85 -7.80 -3.93
CA THR A 122 10.02 -7.47 -3.10
C THR A 122 11.14 -6.73 -3.87
N PRO A 123 11.53 -7.13 -5.09
CA PRO A 123 12.55 -6.41 -5.86
C PRO A 123 12.18 -4.95 -6.14
N LEU A 124 10.90 -4.67 -6.38
CA LEU A 124 10.43 -3.31 -6.63
C LEU A 124 10.40 -2.48 -5.35
N VAL A 125 9.95 -3.06 -4.24
CA VAL A 125 10.02 -2.41 -2.93
C VAL A 125 11.47 -2.01 -2.60
N HIS A 126 12.43 -2.90 -2.85
CA HIS A 126 13.85 -2.60 -2.68
C HIS A 126 14.30 -1.40 -3.52
N GLN A 127 14.02 -1.41 -4.82
CA GLN A 127 14.40 -0.32 -5.74
C GLN A 127 13.80 1.02 -5.31
N ILE A 128 12.55 1.02 -4.84
CA ILE A 128 11.89 2.26 -4.39
C ILE A 128 12.51 2.76 -3.08
N MET A 129 12.77 1.86 -2.11
CA MET A 129 13.44 2.21 -0.85
C MET A 129 14.83 2.79 -1.11
N GLU A 130 15.61 2.15 -2.00
CA GLU A 130 16.92 2.63 -2.42
C GLU A 130 16.84 4.03 -3.04
N ARG A 131 15.95 4.21 -4.03
CA ARG A 131 15.77 5.52 -4.69
C ARG A 131 15.39 6.62 -3.71
N ILE A 132 14.49 6.34 -2.76
CA ILE A 132 14.08 7.30 -1.73
C ILE A 132 15.24 7.59 -0.78
N GLN A 133 15.98 6.58 -0.32
CA GLN A 133 17.13 6.77 0.56
C GLN A 133 18.21 7.62 -0.11
N THR A 134 18.57 7.32 -1.36
CA THR A 134 19.53 8.13 -2.13
C THR A 134 19.03 9.56 -2.32
N SER A 135 17.75 9.75 -2.62
CA SER A 135 17.17 11.10 -2.80
C SER A 135 17.22 11.89 -1.49
N ARG A 136 16.92 11.25 -0.36
CA ARG A 136 17.04 11.86 0.98
C ARG A 136 18.47 12.26 1.30
N GLN A 137 19.45 11.40 1.02
CA GLN A 137 20.87 11.70 1.25
C GLN A 137 21.32 12.91 0.44
N ARG A 138 20.94 12.99 -0.85
CA ARG A 138 21.26 14.15 -1.69
C ARG A 138 20.64 15.44 -1.15
N TYR A 139 19.35 15.40 -0.80
CA TYR A 139 18.66 16.56 -0.24
C TYR A 139 19.31 17.04 1.06
N MET A 140 19.68 16.13 1.97
CA MET A 140 20.38 16.49 3.21
C MET A 140 21.76 17.08 2.96
N ALA A 141 22.51 16.59 1.98
CA ALA A 141 23.81 17.16 1.60
C ALA A 141 23.66 18.59 1.05
N GLU A 142 22.65 18.83 0.21
CA GLU A 142 22.36 20.15 -0.34
C GLU A 142 21.94 21.14 0.76
N VAL A 143 21.02 20.74 1.64
CA VAL A 143 20.61 21.53 2.80
C VAL A 143 21.81 21.83 3.71
N GLY A 144 22.66 20.83 3.98
CA GLY A 144 23.87 21.02 4.79
C GLY A 144 24.84 22.03 4.20
N ARG A 145 24.97 22.06 2.87
CA ARG A 145 25.77 23.08 2.18
C ARG A 145 25.19 24.47 2.35
N LEU A 146 23.89 24.64 2.10
CA LEU A 146 23.19 25.92 2.25
C LEU A 146 23.29 26.47 3.68
N VAL A 147 23.16 25.62 4.69
CA VAL A 147 23.29 26.02 6.11
C VAL A 147 24.73 26.44 6.42
N SER A 148 25.73 25.73 5.89
CA SER A 148 27.14 26.07 6.10
C SER A 148 27.50 27.42 5.46
N ASP A 149 27.02 27.66 4.23
CA ASP A 149 27.25 28.91 3.50
C ASP A 149 26.65 30.12 4.24
N CYS A 150 25.46 29.99 4.85
CA CYS A 150 24.85 31.04 5.67
C CYS A 150 25.59 31.33 6.99
N SER A 151 26.28 30.34 7.56
CA SER A 151 27.03 30.53 8.81
C SER A 151 28.39 31.22 8.62
N SER A 152 28.89 31.29 7.38
CA SER A 152 30.17 31.95 7.05
C SER A 152 30.07 33.46 6.78
N THR A 153 28.87 34.01 6.75
CA THR A 153 28.63 35.47 6.66
C THR A 153 28.43 36.05 8.06
N GLU A 154 29.40 35.86 8.97
CA GLU A 154 29.51 36.72 10.15
C GLU A 154 30.06 38.08 9.69
N ASP A 155 29.28 39.14 9.91
CA ASP A 155 29.59 40.52 9.57
C ASP A 155 30.94 40.95 10.17
N PRO A 156 31.94 41.36 9.37
CA PRO A 156 33.17 41.96 9.89
C PRO A 156 32.97 43.37 10.47
N ALA A 157 31.72 43.84 10.62
CA ALA A 157 31.39 45.22 11.00
C ALA A 157 31.28 45.48 12.52
N LEU A 158 31.73 44.55 13.36
CA LEU A 158 31.82 44.73 14.82
C LEU A 158 33.24 44.39 15.30
N SER A 159 34.21 45.23 14.96
CA SER A 159 35.52 45.31 15.62
C SER A 159 36.02 46.75 15.62
#